data_AF-A0A7W7KRI4-F1
#
_entry.id   AF-A0A7W7KRI4-F1
#
_cell.length_a   1.000
_cell.length_b   1.000
_cell.length_c   1.000
_cell.angle_alpha   90.00
_cell.angle_beta   90.00
_cell.angle_gamma   90.00
#
_symmetry.space_group_name_H-M   'P 1'
#
loop_
_entity.id
_entity.type
_entity.pdbx_description
1 polymer ?
#
loop_
_entity_poly.entity_id
_entity_poly.type
_entity_poly.pdbx_seq_one_letter_code
_entity_poly.pdbx_strand_id
1 'polypeptide(L)'
;MNHSEKEQRIEAFFKSLTEDDQNLLLRYLGGDESLLKTMTIQAAKRLNEMLVEIGLREPPIEQSDEDRIEVYRAQGLEVSIPKGRSLLSEELMLAEYDGVPYCVDGHSTYLDDKGRTITVTSDESARRQTLARELIIRRHHSLVKDIYEYCSNLGQGEVWAMVSTEVPMGVYFGNHDGYLCHLSTSFMDAPDRTPAQMAKLQSRRYELRPNWEHQNHLFEGFKHPGLKVRLREKTQFSNPSYRTSLWEPSPE
;
A
#
# COMPACT_ATOMS: atom_id res chain seq x y z
N MET A 1 -6.02 -38.64 9.45
CA MET A 1 -7.29 -38.09 9.95
C MET A 1 -8.39 -38.68 9.08
N ASN A 2 -9.34 -39.40 9.68
CA ASN A 2 -10.46 -39.97 8.92
C ASN A 2 -11.51 -38.87 8.62
N HIS A 3 -12.43 -39.13 7.68
CA HIS A 3 -13.42 -38.14 7.22
C HIS A 3 -14.31 -37.57 8.34
N SER A 4 -14.69 -38.38 9.33
CA SER A 4 -15.52 -38.01 10.47
C SER A 4 -14.79 -37.08 11.46
N GLU A 5 -13.48 -37.27 11.64
CA GLU A 5 -12.65 -36.38 12.48
C GLU A 5 -12.51 -34.98 11.86
N LYS A 6 -12.45 -34.90 10.53
CA LYS A 6 -12.38 -33.62 9.80
C LYS A 6 -13.68 -32.84 9.92
N GLU A 7 -14.82 -33.51 9.78
CA GLU A 7 -16.16 -32.90 9.91
C GLU A 7 -16.40 -32.38 11.33
N GLN A 8 -16.07 -33.17 12.36
CA GLN A 8 -16.19 -32.77 13.75
C GLN A 8 -15.32 -31.55 14.08
N ARG A 9 -14.10 -31.48 13.53
CA ARG A 9 -13.21 -30.33 13.70
C ARG A 9 -13.76 -29.07 13.04
N ILE A 10 -14.29 -29.17 11.81
CA ILE A 10 -14.88 -28.03 11.11
C ILE A 10 -16.14 -27.54 11.84
N GLU A 11 -16.98 -28.46 12.34
CA GLU A 11 -18.18 -28.11 13.10
C GLU A 11 -17.83 -27.44 14.43
N ALA A 12 -16.82 -27.94 15.15
CA ALA A 12 -16.32 -27.33 16.38
C ALA A 12 -15.72 -25.94 16.12
N PHE A 13 -14.95 -25.79 15.04
CA PHE A 13 -14.41 -24.50 14.61
C PHE A 13 -15.53 -23.51 14.30
N PHE A 14 -16.52 -23.90 13.50
CA PHE A 14 -17.64 -23.04 13.14
C PHE A 14 -18.42 -22.57 14.38
N LYS A 15 -18.67 -23.47 15.34
CA LYS A 15 -19.32 -23.13 16.63
C LYS A 15 -18.49 -22.20 17.52
N SER A 16 -17.17 -22.15 17.32
CA SER A 16 -16.27 -21.26 18.07
C SER A 16 -16.20 -19.84 17.50
N LEU A 17 -16.66 -19.64 16.25
CA LEU A 17 -16.70 -18.33 15.60
C LEU A 17 -17.78 -17.43 16.21
N THR A 18 -17.57 -16.12 16.12
CA THR A 18 -18.61 -15.13 16.41
C THR A 18 -19.72 -15.18 15.35
N GLU A 19 -20.89 -14.63 15.66
CA GLU A 19 -22.00 -14.56 14.69
C GLU A 19 -21.60 -13.79 13.41
N ASP A 20 -20.80 -12.72 13.56
CA ASP A 20 -20.27 -11.95 12.43
C ASP A 20 -19.30 -12.78 11.57
N ASP A 21 -18.39 -13.53 12.18
CA ASP A 21 -17.45 -14.41 11.48
C ASP A 21 -18.17 -15.56 10.77
N GLN A 22 -19.18 -16.16 11.40
CA GLN A 22 -20.03 -17.19 10.79
C GLN A 22 -20.75 -16.64 9.56
N ASN A 23 -21.38 -15.46 9.69
CA ASN A 23 -22.07 -14.79 8.59
C ASN A 23 -21.11 -14.46 7.43
N LEU A 24 -19.92 -13.95 7.74
CA LEU A 24 -18.88 -13.66 6.75
C LEU A 24 -18.46 -14.91 5.97
N LEU A 25 -18.15 -16.01 6.68
CA LEU A 25 -17.74 -17.26 6.08
C LEU A 25 -18.86 -17.89 5.23
N LEU A 26 -20.10 -17.90 5.74
CA LEU A 26 -21.25 -18.44 5.02
C LEU A 26 -21.57 -17.65 3.74
N ARG A 27 -21.52 -16.30 3.80
CA ARG A 27 -21.73 -15.46 2.61
C ARG A 27 -20.65 -15.69 1.56
N TYR A 28 -19.40 -15.85 1.97
CA TYR A 28 -18.30 -16.17 1.06
C TYR A 28 -18.49 -17.55 0.39
N LEU A 29 -18.73 -18.59 1.18
CA LEU A 29 -18.93 -19.96 0.67
C LEU A 29 -20.21 -20.08 -0.18
N GLY A 30 -21.22 -19.26 0.12
CA GLY A 30 -22.45 -19.13 -0.66
C GLY A 30 -22.32 -18.34 -1.96
N GLY A 31 -21.14 -17.78 -2.26
CA GLY A 31 -20.88 -17.05 -3.50
C GLY A 31 -21.54 -15.67 -3.57
N ASP A 32 -21.73 -14.99 -2.44
CA ASP A 32 -22.32 -13.65 -2.41
C ASP A 32 -21.39 -12.61 -3.06
N GLU A 33 -21.69 -12.24 -4.31
CA GLU A 33 -20.92 -11.25 -5.08
C GLU A 33 -20.90 -9.85 -4.44
N SER A 34 -21.89 -9.51 -3.61
CA SER A 34 -21.96 -8.20 -2.94
C SER A 34 -20.97 -8.11 -1.77
N LEU A 35 -20.60 -9.24 -1.18
CA LEU A 35 -19.62 -9.31 -0.11
C LEU A 35 -18.27 -8.77 -0.59
N LEU A 36 -17.78 -9.25 -1.74
CA LEU A 36 -16.47 -8.84 -2.27
C LEU A 36 -16.38 -7.34 -2.58
N LYS A 37 -17.52 -6.69 -2.89
CA LYS A 37 -17.58 -5.25 -3.20
C LYS A 37 -17.59 -4.35 -1.97
N THR A 38 -17.95 -4.90 -0.80
CA THR A 38 -18.16 -4.15 0.44
C THR A 38 -17.24 -4.60 1.57
N MET A 39 -16.45 -5.64 1.33
CA MET A 39 -15.55 -6.24 2.30
C MET A 39 -14.41 -5.29 2.65
N THR A 40 -14.23 -5.06 3.95
CA THR A 40 -13.08 -4.33 4.46
C THR A 40 -11.83 -5.21 4.43
N ILE A 41 -10.64 -4.60 4.49
CA ILE A 41 -9.37 -5.35 4.55
C ILE A 41 -9.32 -6.25 5.79
N GLN A 42 -9.84 -5.78 6.93
CA GLN A 42 -9.91 -6.58 8.17
C GLN A 42 -10.80 -7.81 8.00
N ALA A 43 -11.98 -7.65 7.40
CA ALA A 43 -12.86 -8.76 7.09
C ALA A 43 -12.22 -9.73 6.09
N ALA A 44 -11.49 -9.23 5.09
CA ALA A 44 -10.77 -10.07 4.13
C ALA A 44 -9.65 -10.89 4.80
N LYS A 45 -8.85 -10.29 5.69
CA LYS A 45 -7.83 -10.98 6.50
C LYS A 45 -8.46 -12.05 7.37
N ARG A 46 -9.53 -11.70 8.09
CA ARG A 46 -10.24 -12.63 8.97
C ARG A 46 -10.85 -13.81 8.20
N LEU A 47 -11.46 -13.54 7.05
CA LEU A 47 -11.96 -14.58 6.16
C LEU A 47 -10.83 -15.53 5.71
N ASN A 48 -9.67 -14.97 5.36
CA ASN A 48 -8.52 -15.77 4.96
C ASN A 48 -8.06 -16.74 6.07
N GLU A 49 -7.94 -16.26 7.31
CA GLU A 49 -7.62 -17.09 8.48
C GLU A 49 -8.61 -18.24 8.65
N MET A 50 -9.92 -17.95 8.53
CA MET A 50 -10.96 -18.97 8.64
C MET A 50 -10.85 -20.03 7.55
N LEU A 51 -10.57 -19.64 6.31
CA LEU A 51 -10.40 -20.57 5.18
C LEU A 51 -9.17 -21.48 5.36
N VAL A 52 -8.10 -20.96 5.97
CA VAL A 52 -6.92 -21.75 6.32
C VAL A 52 -7.25 -22.76 7.43
N GLU A 53 -7.95 -22.35 8.47
CA GLU A 53 -8.27 -23.22 9.62
C GLU A 53 -9.18 -24.40 9.23
N ILE A 54 -10.11 -24.19 8.30
CA ILE A 54 -10.97 -25.27 7.76
C ILE A 54 -10.30 -26.06 6.61
N GLY A 55 -9.08 -25.71 6.23
CA GLY A 55 -8.29 -26.38 5.20
C GLY A 55 -8.84 -26.22 3.78
N LEU A 56 -9.54 -25.12 3.51
CA LEU A 56 -9.94 -24.71 2.14
C LEU A 56 -8.87 -23.83 1.48
N ARG A 57 -7.92 -23.31 2.25
CA ARG A 57 -6.75 -22.61 1.75
C ARG A 57 -5.52 -23.07 2.53
N GLU A 58 -4.37 -23.05 1.89
CA GLU A 58 -3.08 -23.21 2.58
C GLU A 58 -2.68 -21.86 3.22
N PRO A 59 -1.96 -21.86 4.35
CA PRO A 59 -1.48 -20.62 4.96
C PRO A 59 -0.57 -19.85 3.98
N PRO A 60 -0.58 -18.51 4.02
CA PRO A 60 0.34 -17.71 3.23
C PRO A 60 1.79 -18.02 3.63
N ILE A 61 2.71 -17.88 2.67
CA ILE A 61 4.14 -17.85 2.97
C ILE A 61 4.50 -16.41 3.25
N GLU A 62 4.79 -16.12 4.52
CA GLU A 62 5.14 -14.79 4.99
C GLU A 62 6.61 -14.75 5.39
N GLN A 63 7.28 -13.67 4.98
CA GLN A 63 8.62 -13.35 5.44
C GLN A 63 8.54 -12.79 6.88
N SER A 64 9.51 -13.07 7.74
CA SER A 64 9.59 -12.40 9.05
C SER A 64 10.07 -10.95 8.91
N ASP A 65 9.92 -10.14 9.95
CA ASP A 65 10.48 -8.78 9.95
C ASP A 65 12.01 -8.82 9.90
N GLU A 66 12.63 -9.76 10.61
CA GLU A 66 14.07 -9.97 10.62
C GLU A 66 14.60 -10.32 9.23
N ASP A 67 13.90 -11.19 8.50
CA ASP A 67 14.27 -11.55 7.14
C ASP A 67 14.14 -10.36 6.19
N ARG A 68 13.07 -9.56 6.31
CA ARG A 68 12.89 -8.33 5.50
C ARG A 68 14.01 -7.32 5.80
N ILE A 69 14.38 -7.15 7.06
CA ILE A 69 15.50 -6.29 7.49
C ILE A 69 16.80 -6.76 6.84
N GLU A 70 17.08 -8.07 6.83
CA GLU A 70 18.30 -8.61 6.23
C GLU A 70 18.35 -8.39 4.71
N VAL A 71 17.22 -8.56 4.02
CA VAL A 71 17.13 -8.27 2.58
C VAL A 71 17.48 -6.81 2.28
N TYR A 72 16.91 -5.85 3.00
CA TYR A 72 17.24 -4.43 2.80
C TYR A 72 18.68 -4.10 3.21
N ARG A 73 19.18 -4.69 4.29
CA ARG A 73 20.58 -4.54 4.72
C ARG A 73 21.55 -5.03 3.64
N ALA A 74 21.24 -6.14 2.97
CA ALA A 74 22.03 -6.64 1.85
C ALA A 74 22.07 -5.67 0.64
N GLN A 75 21.05 -4.82 0.50
CA GLN A 75 21.01 -3.74 -0.50
C GLN A 75 21.64 -2.42 -0.01
N GLY A 76 22.23 -2.40 1.19
CA GLY A 76 22.87 -1.21 1.78
C GLY A 76 21.89 -0.24 2.46
N LEU A 77 20.64 -0.64 2.68
CA LEU A 77 19.65 0.16 3.38
C LEU A 77 19.39 -0.40 4.78
N GLU A 78 19.77 0.37 5.80
CA GLU A 78 19.36 0.06 7.17
C GLU A 78 17.89 0.43 7.36
N VAL A 79 17.11 -0.54 7.80
CA VAL A 79 15.69 -0.37 8.09
C VAL A 79 15.33 -0.89 9.47
N SER A 80 14.24 -0.37 10.02
CA SER A 80 13.63 -0.82 11.27
C SER A 80 12.11 -0.96 11.13
N ILE A 81 11.47 -1.57 12.12
CA ILE A 81 10.01 -1.59 12.22
C ILE A 81 9.51 -0.20 12.65
N PRO A 82 8.61 0.47 11.89
CA PRO A 82 8.03 1.75 12.30
C PRO A 82 7.17 1.59 13.56
N LYS A 83 7.23 2.57 14.46
CA LYS A 83 6.26 2.69 15.56
C LYS A 83 4.88 2.96 14.95
N GLY A 84 3.85 2.28 15.47
CA GLY A 84 2.49 2.47 14.95
C GLY A 84 2.26 1.97 13.52
N ARG A 85 3.08 1.02 13.04
CA ARG A 85 2.91 0.34 11.74
C ARG A 85 1.43 0.02 11.52
N SER A 86 0.85 0.58 10.47
CA SER A 86 -0.58 0.41 10.17
C SER A 86 -0.89 -1.05 9.88
N LEU A 87 -2.06 -1.54 10.33
CA LEU A 87 -2.61 -2.85 9.94
C LEU A 87 -2.77 -2.99 8.41
N LEU A 88 -2.83 -1.85 7.70
CA LEU A 88 -2.93 -1.80 6.23
C LEU A 88 -1.60 -2.08 5.53
N SER A 89 -0.47 -2.03 6.24
CA SER A 89 0.81 -2.46 5.70
C SER A 89 1.76 -2.91 6.81
N GLU A 90 1.54 -4.15 7.25
CA GLU A 90 2.35 -4.86 8.25
C GLU A 90 3.79 -5.12 7.79
N GLU A 91 4.11 -4.79 6.54
CA GLU A 91 5.40 -5.03 5.90
C GLU A 91 6.20 -3.73 5.69
N LEU A 92 5.65 -2.57 6.11
CA LEU A 92 6.36 -1.29 6.01
C LEU A 92 7.62 -1.34 6.85
N MET A 93 8.74 -1.03 6.20
CA MET A 93 10.03 -0.86 6.84
C MET A 93 10.42 0.60 6.83
N LEU A 94 10.95 1.08 7.96
CA LEU A 94 11.31 2.48 8.18
C LEU A 94 12.81 2.67 7.95
N ALA A 95 13.17 3.63 7.13
CA ALA A 95 14.52 4.17 7.00
C ALA A 95 14.46 5.69 7.10
N GLU A 96 14.63 6.23 8.30
CA GLU A 96 14.57 7.68 8.53
C GLU A 96 15.68 8.43 7.75
N TYR A 97 15.38 9.65 7.31
CA TYR A 97 16.39 10.58 6.82
C TYR A 97 15.96 12.02 7.12
N ASP A 98 16.82 12.75 7.84
CA ASP A 98 16.63 14.17 8.20
C ASP A 98 15.23 14.46 8.81
N GLY A 99 14.82 13.61 9.75
CA GLY A 99 13.55 13.72 10.47
C GLY A 99 12.30 13.29 9.69
N VAL A 100 12.46 12.85 8.43
CA VAL A 100 11.36 12.29 7.63
C VAL A 100 11.38 10.75 7.74
N PRO A 101 10.29 10.12 8.18
CA PRO A 101 10.18 8.66 8.29
C PRO A 101 9.92 8.04 6.92
N TYR A 102 10.96 7.97 6.07
CA TYR A 102 10.84 7.32 4.78
C TYR A 102 10.58 5.83 4.96
N CYS A 103 9.39 5.37 4.56
CA CYS A 103 9.03 3.97 4.54
C CYS A 103 9.33 3.36 3.17
N VAL A 104 9.76 2.10 3.19
CA VAL A 104 9.87 1.22 2.03
C VAL A 104 8.96 0.02 2.27
N ASP A 105 8.24 -0.38 1.23
CA ASP A 105 7.41 -1.58 1.22
C ASP A 105 7.99 -2.59 0.23
N GLY A 106 8.01 -3.84 0.66
CA GLY A 106 8.56 -4.94 -0.13
C GLY A 106 7.47 -5.89 -0.57
N HIS A 107 6.49 -5.41 -1.34
CA HIS A 107 5.44 -6.27 -1.87
C HIS A 107 5.88 -6.92 -3.18
N SER A 108 6.26 -8.19 -3.13
CA SER A 108 6.13 -9.09 -4.27
C SER A 108 5.14 -10.18 -3.88
N THR A 109 3.87 -9.94 -4.21
CA THR A 109 2.81 -10.94 -4.01
C THR A 109 2.64 -11.75 -5.28
N TYR A 110 2.88 -13.06 -5.20
CA TYR A 110 2.63 -13.98 -6.30
C TYR A 110 1.94 -15.24 -5.80
N LEU A 111 1.30 -15.97 -6.73
CA LEU A 111 0.74 -17.28 -6.45
C LEU A 111 1.78 -18.33 -6.82
N ASP A 112 1.99 -19.31 -5.95
CA ASP A 112 2.76 -20.51 -6.31
C ASP A 112 1.92 -21.49 -7.15
N ASP A 113 2.56 -22.58 -7.58
CA ASP A 113 1.92 -23.63 -8.40
C ASP A 113 0.74 -24.33 -7.69
N LYS A 114 0.57 -24.10 -6.38
CA LYS A 114 -0.53 -24.61 -5.55
C LYS A 114 -1.56 -23.54 -5.21
N GLY A 115 -1.46 -22.35 -5.80
CA GLY A 115 -2.36 -21.22 -5.54
C GLY A 115 -2.15 -20.54 -4.19
N ARG A 116 -1.00 -20.75 -3.54
CA ARG A 116 -0.65 -20.10 -2.28
C ARG A 116 -0.15 -18.70 -2.54
N THR A 117 -0.63 -17.74 -1.75
CA THR A 117 -0.11 -16.39 -1.77
C THR A 117 1.26 -16.38 -1.08
N ILE A 118 2.28 -16.01 -1.83
CA ILE A 118 3.63 -15.76 -1.33
C ILE A 118 3.79 -14.25 -1.29
N THR A 119 4.03 -13.71 -0.10
CA THR A 119 4.35 -12.30 0.08
C THR A 119 5.74 -12.20 0.68
N VAL A 120 6.70 -11.86 -0.18
CA VAL A 120 8.10 -11.72 0.21
C VAL A 120 8.69 -10.47 -0.43
N THR A 121 9.61 -9.83 0.28
CA THR A 121 10.48 -8.82 -0.32
C THR A 121 11.58 -9.53 -1.10
N SER A 122 11.52 -9.48 -2.43
CA SER A 122 12.62 -9.99 -3.27
C SER A 122 13.81 -9.02 -3.27
N ASP A 123 15.02 -9.54 -3.52
CA ASP A 123 16.23 -8.73 -3.68
C ASP A 123 16.05 -7.64 -4.75
N GLU A 124 15.39 -7.98 -5.86
CA GLU A 124 15.12 -7.02 -6.93
C GLU A 124 14.19 -5.89 -6.47
N SER A 125 13.11 -6.23 -5.76
CA SER A 125 12.17 -5.27 -5.20
C SER A 125 12.88 -4.34 -4.20
N ALA A 126 13.62 -4.93 -3.24
CA ALA A 126 14.39 -4.18 -2.25
C ALA A 126 15.43 -3.25 -2.90
N ARG A 127 16.15 -3.74 -3.92
CA ARG A 127 17.12 -2.94 -4.68
C ARG A 127 16.45 -1.76 -5.39
N ARG A 128 15.29 -1.99 -6.02
CA ARG A 128 14.55 -0.95 -6.73
C ARG A 128 14.01 0.11 -5.76
N GLN A 129 13.47 -0.31 -4.63
CA GLN A 129 12.97 0.59 -3.58
C GLN A 129 14.10 1.41 -2.95
N THR A 130 15.22 0.76 -2.63
CA THR A 130 16.43 1.42 -2.11
C THR A 130 16.90 2.50 -3.08
N LEU A 131 17.05 2.16 -4.36
CA LEU A 131 17.43 3.12 -5.39
C LEU A 131 16.42 4.27 -5.50
N ALA A 132 15.12 3.99 -5.59
CA ALA A 132 14.10 5.03 -5.69
C ALA A 132 14.17 5.99 -4.50
N ARG A 133 14.32 5.47 -3.27
CA ARG A 133 14.48 6.28 -2.06
C ARG A 133 15.72 7.18 -2.13
N GLU A 134 16.87 6.64 -2.52
CA GLU A 134 18.10 7.44 -2.68
C GLU A 134 17.92 8.55 -3.71
N LEU A 135 17.23 8.28 -4.83
CA LEU A 135 16.94 9.28 -5.85
C LEU A 135 15.99 10.36 -5.32
N ILE A 136 14.95 10.00 -4.58
CA ILE A 136 14.05 10.96 -3.93
C ILE A 136 14.83 11.84 -2.96
N ILE A 137 15.65 11.26 -2.09
CA ILE A 137 16.45 12.02 -1.12
C ILE A 137 17.38 12.99 -1.84
N ARG A 138 18.15 12.49 -2.82
CA ARG A 138 19.12 13.30 -3.54
C ARG A 138 18.47 14.46 -4.32
N ARG A 139 17.31 14.22 -4.95
CA ARG A 139 16.71 15.16 -5.90
C ARG A 139 15.64 16.05 -5.29
N HIS A 140 14.86 15.53 -4.34
CA HIS A 140 13.58 16.10 -3.91
C HIS A 140 13.39 16.17 -2.40
N HIS A 141 14.40 15.84 -1.58
CA HIS A 141 14.22 15.73 -0.12
C HIS A 141 13.61 16.98 0.53
N SER A 142 14.11 18.18 0.21
CA SER A 142 13.60 19.42 0.78
C SER A 142 12.09 19.57 0.54
N LEU A 143 11.64 19.26 -0.68
CA LEU A 143 10.24 19.31 -1.04
C LEU A 143 9.40 18.28 -0.29
N VAL A 144 9.91 17.05 -0.15
CA VAL A 144 9.25 15.99 0.62
C VAL A 144 9.13 16.37 2.09
N LYS A 145 10.19 16.96 2.65
CA LYS A 145 10.22 17.43 4.04
C LYS A 145 9.18 18.51 4.29
N ASP A 146 9.07 19.51 3.42
CA ASP A 146 8.07 20.58 3.52
C ASP A 146 6.63 20.01 3.51
N ILE A 147 6.36 19.00 2.68
CA ILE A 147 5.04 18.33 2.63
C ILE A 147 4.81 17.49 3.89
N TYR A 148 5.83 16.75 4.34
CA TYR A 148 5.75 15.93 5.56
C TYR A 148 5.45 16.80 6.79
N GLU A 149 6.15 17.92 6.95
CA GLU A 149 5.92 18.87 8.03
C GLU A 149 4.51 19.46 7.96
N TYR A 150 4.03 19.81 6.75
CA TYR A 150 2.65 20.25 6.57
C TYR A 150 1.65 19.17 7.03
N CYS A 151 1.81 17.93 6.56
CA CYS A 151 0.91 16.83 6.91
C CYS A 151 0.92 16.54 8.42
N SER A 152 2.10 16.57 9.03
CA SER A 152 2.27 16.33 10.47
C SER A 152 1.56 17.40 11.32
N ASN A 153 1.46 18.63 10.80
CA ASN A 153 0.77 19.75 11.45
C ASN A 153 -0.76 19.75 11.24
N LEU A 154 -1.32 18.82 10.45
CA LEU A 154 -2.78 18.70 10.27
C LEU A 154 -3.50 18.09 11.49
N GLY A 155 -2.75 17.58 12.47
CA GLY A 155 -3.31 16.96 13.68
C GLY A 155 -4.02 15.63 13.42
N GLN A 156 -3.66 14.92 12.34
CA GLN A 156 -4.27 13.64 11.94
C GLN A 156 -3.46 12.41 12.43
N GLY A 157 -2.66 12.57 13.49
CA GLY A 157 -1.78 11.51 14.00
C GLY A 157 -0.42 11.44 13.32
N GLU A 158 0.34 10.38 13.62
CA GLU A 158 1.70 10.17 13.09
C GLU A 158 1.67 9.93 11.57
N VAL A 159 2.51 10.67 10.85
CA VAL A 159 2.58 10.63 9.39
C VAL A 159 3.76 9.75 8.96
N TRP A 160 3.55 8.93 7.94
CA TRP A 160 4.59 8.18 7.24
C TRP A 160 4.78 8.71 5.81
N ALA A 161 5.97 8.51 5.24
CA ALA A 161 6.30 8.90 3.87
C ALA A 161 6.84 7.71 3.08
N MET A 162 6.03 7.09 2.23
CA MET A 162 6.42 5.90 1.47
C MET A 162 6.87 6.26 0.06
N VAL A 163 8.06 5.80 -0.33
CA VAL A 163 8.57 5.99 -1.69
C VAL A 163 7.91 4.99 -2.62
N SER A 164 7.40 5.46 -3.75
CA SER A 164 6.86 4.63 -4.81
C SER A 164 7.81 4.54 -5.99
N THR A 165 7.94 3.32 -6.52
CA THR A 165 8.72 3.01 -7.73
C THR A 165 7.89 3.12 -9.01
N GLU A 166 6.69 3.70 -8.93
CA GLU A 166 5.86 4.07 -10.07
C GLU A 166 6.59 5.01 -11.05
N VAL A 167 5.99 5.19 -12.23
CA VAL A 167 6.55 5.99 -13.30
C VAL A 167 5.59 7.14 -13.63
N PRO A 168 5.91 8.40 -13.26
CA PRO A 168 7.13 8.86 -12.57
C PRO A 168 7.18 8.41 -11.09
N MET A 169 8.38 8.43 -10.48
CA MET A 169 8.53 8.10 -9.05
C MET A 169 7.69 9.04 -8.20
N GLY A 170 7.30 8.60 -7.01
CA GLY A 170 6.54 9.45 -6.12
C GLY A 170 6.75 9.16 -4.66
N VAL A 171 6.11 9.97 -3.83
CA VAL A 171 6.06 9.80 -2.37
C VAL A 171 4.62 9.88 -1.92
N TYR A 172 4.15 8.81 -1.28
CA TYR A 172 2.86 8.74 -0.62
C TYR A 172 3.04 9.20 0.82
N PHE A 173 2.18 10.10 1.27
CA PHE A 173 2.08 10.49 2.66
C PHE A 173 0.79 9.92 3.21
N GLY A 174 0.84 9.36 4.41
CA GLY A 174 -0.34 8.84 5.07
C GLY A 174 -0.16 8.75 6.57
N ASN A 175 -1.19 8.27 7.25
CA ASN A 175 -1.24 8.06 8.69
C ASN A 175 -1.88 6.70 9.00
N HIS A 176 -2.33 6.51 10.24
CA HIS A 176 -3.04 5.30 10.66
C HIS A 176 -4.38 5.08 9.94
N ASP A 177 -5.08 6.14 9.53
CA ASP A 177 -6.34 6.10 8.77
C ASP A 177 -6.14 5.87 7.27
N GLY A 178 -4.89 5.85 6.82
CA GLY A 178 -4.50 5.55 5.45
C GLY A 178 -3.88 6.75 4.74
N TYR A 179 -4.10 6.83 3.44
CA TYR A 179 -3.38 7.72 2.55
C TYR A 179 -3.94 9.15 2.56
N LEU A 180 -3.05 10.14 2.71
CA LEU A 180 -3.36 11.57 2.76
C LEU A 180 -3.13 12.25 1.41
N CYS A 181 -1.94 12.10 0.82
CA CYS A 181 -1.59 12.73 -0.47
C CYS A 181 -0.37 12.08 -1.15
N HIS A 182 -0.24 12.25 -2.46
CA HIS A 182 0.84 11.68 -3.30
C HIS A 182 1.52 12.79 -4.06
N LEU A 183 2.84 12.84 -3.90
CA LEU A 183 3.73 13.69 -4.68
C LEU A 183 4.27 12.89 -5.87
N SER A 184 3.92 13.29 -7.09
CA SER A 184 4.55 12.78 -8.31
C SER A 184 5.79 13.60 -8.66
N THR A 185 6.94 12.93 -8.81
CA THR A 185 8.26 13.55 -8.99
C THR A 185 8.87 13.30 -10.37
N SER A 186 10.18 13.05 -10.45
CA SER A 186 10.93 12.74 -11.67
C SER A 186 10.98 11.23 -11.93
N PHE A 187 11.26 10.84 -13.17
CA PHE A 187 11.60 9.46 -13.53
C PHE A 187 12.92 9.00 -12.88
N MET A 188 13.09 7.70 -12.65
CA MET A 188 14.33 7.13 -12.09
C MET A 188 15.55 7.45 -12.95
N ASP A 189 15.40 7.40 -14.27
CA ASP A 189 16.45 7.62 -15.28
C ASP A 189 16.71 9.10 -15.60
N ALA A 190 16.04 10.03 -14.92
CA ALA A 190 16.23 11.46 -15.14
C ALA A 190 17.70 11.87 -14.91
N PRO A 191 18.34 12.61 -15.83
CA PRO A 191 19.74 13.02 -15.69
C PRO A 191 19.95 13.89 -14.46
N ASP A 192 20.94 13.54 -13.63
CA ASP A 192 21.17 14.15 -12.31
C ASP A 192 22.64 14.12 -11.85
N ARG A 193 23.58 13.88 -12.77
CA ARG A 193 25.00 13.69 -12.46
C ARG A 193 25.77 15.00 -12.32
N THR A 194 25.25 16.11 -12.87
CA THR A 194 25.89 17.43 -12.80
C THR A 194 25.07 18.41 -11.98
N PRO A 195 25.70 19.44 -11.38
CA PRO A 195 24.97 20.50 -10.66
C PRO A 195 23.88 21.17 -11.51
N ALA A 196 24.13 21.36 -12.81
CA ALA A 196 23.15 21.95 -13.73
C ALA A 196 21.94 21.02 -13.97
N GLN A 197 22.17 19.70 -14.06
CA GLN A 197 21.10 18.72 -14.17
C GLN A 197 20.26 18.66 -12.89
N MET A 198 20.92 18.67 -11.73
CA MET A 198 20.26 18.73 -10.42
C MET A 198 19.42 20.00 -10.26
N ALA A 199 19.98 21.17 -10.57
CA ALA A 199 19.25 22.44 -10.50
C ALA A 199 18.01 22.44 -11.41
N LYS A 200 18.12 21.84 -12.60
CA LYS A 200 16.98 21.69 -13.52
C LYS A 200 15.89 20.77 -12.98
N LEU A 201 16.24 19.73 -12.21
CA LEU A 201 15.26 18.88 -11.56
C LEU A 201 14.60 19.60 -10.38
N GLN A 202 15.37 20.30 -9.57
CA GLN A 202 14.88 21.01 -8.38
C GLN A 202 14.04 22.25 -8.73
N SER A 203 14.25 22.87 -9.91
CA SER A 203 13.48 24.02 -10.37
C SER A 203 12.13 23.66 -11.01
N ARG A 204 11.82 22.36 -11.17
CA ARG A 204 10.55 21.93 -11.77
C ARG A 204 9.41 22.10 -10.79
N ARG A 205 8.22 22.29 -11.34
CA ARG A 205 6.98 22.24 -10.58
C ARG A 205 6.42 20.82 -10.61
N TYR A 206 6.41 20.18 -9.44
CA TYR A 206 5.89 18.82 -9.25
C TYR A 206 4.41 18.83 -8.87
N GLU A 207 3.78 17.67 -8.95
CA GLU A 207 2.34 17.56 -8.72
C GLU A 207 2.06 16.89 -7.38
N LEU A 208 1.26 17.55 -6.55
CA LEU A 208 0.74 16.98 -5.30
C LEU A 208 -0.76 16.71 -5.46
N ARG A 209 -1.17 15.47 -5.23
CA ARG A 209 -2.57 15.03 -5.29
C ARG A 209 -3.02 14.60 -3.90
N PRO A 210 -3.93 15.33 -3.24
CA PRO A 210 -4.59 14.83 -2.05
C PRO A 210 -5.42 13.58 -2.34
N ASN A 211 -5.65 12.75 -1.33
CA ASN A 211 -6.61 11.66 -1.41
C ASN A 211 -8.01 12.25 -1.59
N TRP A 212 -8.54 12.07 -2.79
CA TRP A 212 -9.66 12.85 -3.30
C TRP A 212 -11.00 12.51 -2.65
N GLU A 213 -11.17 11.28 -2.15
CA GLU A 213 -12.43 10.84 -1.51
C GLU A 213 -12.63 11.46 -0.13
N HIS A 214 -11.53 11.78 0.57
CA HIS A 214 -11.58 12.08 2.00
C HIS A 214 -10.82 13.35 2.40
N GLN A 215 -9.74 13.72 1.70
CA GLN A 215 -8.72 14.64 2.23
C GLN A 215 -8.51 15.93 1.44
N ASN A 216 -9.24 16.18 0.33
CA ASN A 216 -9.09 17.43 -0.45
C ASN A 216 -9.15 18.70 0.41
N HIS A 217 -10.09 18.74 1.36
CA HIS A 217 -10.32 19.88 2.24
C HIS A 217 -9.10 20.24 3.10
N LEU A 218 -8.25 19.25 3.43
CA LEU A 218 -7.03 19.47 4.20
C LEU A 218 -5.97 20.24 3.40
N PHE A 219 -6.07 20.31 2.06
CA PHE A 219 -5.03 20.90 1.20
C PHE A 219 -5.50 22.16 0.45
N GLU A 220 -6.71 22.66 0.70
CA GLU A 220 -7.28 23.82 0.00
C GLU A 220 -6.46 25.10 0.18
N GLY A 221 -5.81 25.27 1.33
CA GLY A 221 -4.95 26.41 1.65
C GLY A 221 -3.46 26.20 1.37
N PHE A 222 -3.05 24.98 0.98
CA PHE A 222 -1.63 24.65 0.87
C PHE A 222 -0.99 25.29 -0.37
N LYS A 223 0.05 26.11 -0.14
CA LYS A 223 0.81 26.78 -1.20
C LYS A 223 2.29 26.51 -1.03
N HIS A 224 2.91 26.01 -2.09
CA HIS A 224 4.35 25.77 -2.14
C HIS A 224 4.90 26.13 -3.53
N PRO A 225 6.00 26.91 -3.64
CA PRO A 225 6.50 27.40 -4.93
C PRO A 225 6.90 26.29 -5.90
N GLY A 226 7.39 25.15 -5.38
CA GLY A 226 7.75 23.98 -6.17
C GLY A 226 6.59 23.04 -6.52
N LEU A 227 5.35 23.32 -6.10
CA LEU A 227 4.22 22.39 -6.26
C LEU A 227 3.04 22.98 -7.03
N LYS A 228 2.42 22.11 -7.81
CA LYS A 228 1.05 22.26 -8.30
C LYS A 228 0.19 21.30 -7.51
N VAL A 229 -0.55 21.83 -6.53
CA VAL A 229 -1.56 21.06 -5.80
C VAL A 229 -2.76 20.88 -6.73
N ARG A 230 -3.13 19.64 -7.02
CA ARG A 230 -4.32 19.32 -7.82
C ARG A 230 -5.43 18.81 -6.92
N LEU A 231 -6.23 19.75 -6.46
CA LEU A 231 -7.53 19.45 -5.89
C LEU A 231 -8.44 18.98 -7.02
N ARG A 232 -9.11 17.84 -6.86
CA ARG A 232 -10.20 17.48 -7.77
C ARG A 232 -11.44 18.25 -7.33
N GLU A 233 -12.05 18.98 -8.25
CA GLU A 233 -13.39 19.54 -8.03
C GLU A 233 -14.34 18.39 -7.69
N LYS A 234 -15.26 18.60 -6.75
CA LYS A 234 -16.44 17.74 -6.56
C LYS A 234 -17.26 17.78 -7.85
N THR A 235 -16.83 17.03 -8.86
CA THR A 235 -17.69 16.73 -9.99
C THR A 235 -18.76 15.79 -9.43
N GLN A 236 -20.00 16.27 -9.44
CA GLN A 236 -21.19 15.43 -9.30
C GLN A 236 -21.18 14.41 -10.44
N PHE A 237 -20.41 13.33 -10.32
CA PHE A 237 -20.64 12.15 -11.11
C PHE A 237 -21.70 11.31 -10.40
N SER A 238 -22.95 11.77 -10.50
CA SER A 238 -24.02 10.82 -10.78
C SER A 238 -23.77 10.32 -12.20
N ASN A 239 -23.05 9.21 -12.36
CA ASN A 239 -23.06 8.52 -13.64
C ASN A 239 -23.15 6.99 -13.45
N PRO A 240 -24.31 6.38 -13.72
CA PRO A 240 -24.57 4.94 -13.61
C PRO A 240 -24.11 4.20 -14.87
N SER A 241 -22.81 4.23 -15.16
CA SER A 241 -22.28 3.61 -16.38
C SER A 241 -20.89 2.98 -16.19
N TYR A 242 -20.82 2.00 -15.28
CA TYR A 242 -20.04 0.79 -15.52
C TYR A 242 -21.02 -0.39 -15.64
N ARG A 243 -21.85 -0.36 -16.69
CA ARG A 243 -22.45 -1.56 -17.24
C ARG A 243 -21.34 -2.33 -17.96
N THR A 244 -21.04 -3.51 -17.45
CA THR A 244 -20.75 -4.74 -18.22
C THR A 244 -20.52 -4.52 -19.73
N SER A 245 -19.26 -4.60 -20.18
CA SER A 245 -18.95 -5.01 -21.55
C SER A 245 -17.53 -5.57 -21.66
N LEU A 246 -17.32 -6.76 -21.11
CA LEU A 246 -16.31 -7.69 -21.62
C LEU A 246 -16.95 -9.08 -21.52
N TRP A 247 -16.96 -9.79 -22.65
CA TRP A 247 -17.62 -11.09 -22.93
C TRP A 247 -19.03 -11.02 -23.54
N GLU A 248 -19.11 -10.62 -24.81
CA GLU A 248 -20.00 -11.31 -25.74
C GLU A 248 -19.16 -12.36 -26.48
N PRO A 249 -19.58 -13.63 -26.56
CA PRO A 249 -18.92 -14.60 -27.43
C PRO A 249 -19.26 -14.30 -28.89
N SER A 250 -18.24 -14.36 -29.75
CA SER A 250 -18.42 -14.34 -31.20
C SER A 250 -19.37 -15.46 -31.63
N PRO A 251 -20.37 -15.18 -32.49
CA PRO A 251 -21.18 -16.22 -33.08
C PRO A 251 -20.42 -16.92 -34.21
N GLU A 252 -20.32 -18.25 -34.11
CA GLU A 252 -20.28 -19.15 -35.27
C GLU A 252 -21.68 -19.69 -35.54
#